data_AF-A0A0E2LFP8-F1
#
_entry.id   AF-A0A0E2LFP8-F1
#
_cell.length_a   1.000
_cell.length_b   1.000
_cell.length_c   1.000
_cell.angle_alpha   90.00
_cell.angle_beta   90.00
_cell.angle_gamma   90.00
#
_symmetry.space_group_name_H-M   'P 1'
#
loop_
_entity.id
_entity.type
_entity.pdbx_description
1 polymer ?
#
loop_
_entity_poly.entity_id
_entity_poly.type
_entity_poly.pdbx_seq_one_letter_code
_entity_poly.pdbx_strand_id
1 'polypeptide(L)'
;MYRQEYQMVVTVPTADANDPNWPNKRIQFDTSEWLQQLQYIKIDDHYILNTQYTPIANLDDFGITLKLQNALNGSDKRLPALYGLAEMDAQKFKDLMRGKIKCEYLRTTFDAETLKPVNDYFLISFTYKDKWYEFETERKISKTSDDGYFLWAFDNTVHEAGYWHNTDPAAYSYRDYQNGKAVK
;
A
#
# COMPACT_ATOMS: atom_id res chain seq x y z
N MET A 1 10.67 30.33 -7.43
CA MET A 1 9.72 29.90 -8.48
C MET A 1 9.70 28.39 -8.43
N TYR A 2 8.65 27.78 -7.86
CA TYR A 2 8.58 26.34 -7.66
C TYR A 2 8.39 25.65 -9.01
N ARG A 3 9.21 24.65 -9.33
CA ARG A 3 9.00 23.83 -10.53
C ARG A 3 7.87 22.85 -10.23
N GLN A 4 6.90 22.73 -11.13
CA GLN A 4 5.76 21.79 -10.97
C GLN A 4 6.23 20.34 -10.76
N GLU A 5 7.41 19.98 -11.27
CA GLU A 5 8.02 18.66 -11.04
C GLU A 5 8.30 18.35 -9.56
N TYR A 6 8.39 19.37 -8.71
CA TYR A 6 8.65 19.24 -7.26
C TYR A 6 7.43 19.51 -6.38
N GLN A 7 6.24 19.66 -6.94
CA GLN A 7 5.03 19.84 -6.14
C GLN A 7 4.33 18.51 -5.90
N MET A 8 3.92 18.27 -4.66
CA MET A 8 3.10 17.10 -4.29
C MET A 8 1.88 17.57 -3.49
N VAL A 9 0.91 16.67 -3.34
CA VAL A 9 -0.36 16.89 -2.67
C VAL A 9 -0.52 15.86 -1.54
N VAL A 10 -0.89 16.35 -0.35
CA VAL A 10 -1.47 15.53 0.70
C VAL A 10 -2.93 15.91 0.92
N THR A 11 -3.73 14.95 1.36
CA THR A 11 -5.14 15.15 1.71
C THR A 11 -5.26 15.07 3.23
N VAL A 12 -5.83 16.11 3.85
CA VAL A 12 -6.02 16.19 5.30
C VAL A 12 -7.51 16.29 5.64
N PRO A 13 -8.00 15.59 6.67
CA PRO A 13 -9.38 15.76 7.11
C PRO A 13 -9.59 17.17 7.66
N THR A 14 -10.76 17.74 7.38
CA THR A 14 -11.21 18.99 8.01
C THR A 14 -12.23 18.67 9.11
N ALA A 15 -12.07 19.30 10.27
CA ALA A 15 -12.95 19.10 11.41
C ALA A 15 -14.29 19.88 11.28
N ASP A 16 -14.38 20.80 10.32
CA ASP A 16 -15.59 21.60 10.08
C ASP A 16 -16.43 21.00 8.94
N ALA A 17 -17.64 20.56 9.29
CA ALA A 17 -18.63 20.03 8.34
C ALA A 17 -19.11 21.08 7.32
N ASN A 18 -18.86 22.37 7.57
CA ASN A 18 -19.23 23.47 6.69
C ASN A 18 -18.05 23.99 5.85
N ASP A 19 -16.84 23.43 5.99
CA ASP A 19 -15.71 23.77 5.13
C ASP A 19 -16.08 23.44 3.67
N PRO A 20 -15.86 24.34 2.70
CA PRO A 20 -16.10 24.05 1.28
C PRO A 20 -15.35 22.81 0.77
N ASN A 21 -14.30 22.38 1.47
CA ASN A 21 -13.51 21.19 1.18
C ASN A 21 -13.86 20.00 2.08
N TRP A 22 -15.01 20.00 2.78
CA TRP A 22 -15.42 18.84 3.56
C TRP A 22 -15.63 17.60 2.67
N PRO A 23 -15.21 16.39 3.09
CA PRO A 23 -14.57 16.05 4.37
C PRO A 23 -13.05 16.23 4.41
N ASN A 24 -12.39 16.48 3.27
CA ASN A 24 -10.93 16.57 3.21
C ASN A 24 -10.42 17.72 2.34
N LYS A 25 -9.44 18.45 2.87
CA LYS A 25 -8.73 19.51 2.16
C LYS A 25 -7.47 18.96 1.49
N ARG A 26 -7.20 19.42 0.27
CA ARG A 26 -5.93 19.17 -0.44
C ARG A 26 -4.92 20.25 -0.09
N ILE A 27 -3.70 19.84 0.29
CA ILE A 27 -2.58 20.73 0.58
C ILE A 27 -1.47 20.42 -0.41
N GLN A 28 -1.10 21.43 -1.20
CA GLN A 28 0.10 21.39 -2.05
C GLN A 28 1.32 21.85 -1.26
N PHE A 29 2.45 21.21 -1.47
CA PHE A 29 3.72 21.55 -0.82
C PHE A 29 4.90 21.25 -1.74
N ASP A 30 6.04 21.88 -1.45
CA ASP A 30 7.28 21.66 -2.17
C ASP A 30 8.02 20.43 -1.62
N THR A 31 8.41 19.53 -2.52
CA THR A 31 9.13 18.29 -2.22
C THR A 31 10.49 18.27 -2.88
N SER A 32 11.06 19.44 -3.18
CA SER A 32 12.38 19.56 -3.80
C SER A 32 13.47 18.86 -2.97
N GLU A 33 13.38 18.91 -1.64
CA GLU A 33 14.26 18.18 -0.71
C GLU A 33 14.36 16.68 -1.04
N TRP A 34 13.25 16.06 -1.45
CA TRP A 34 13.17 14.63 -1.74
C TRP A 34 13.41 14.35 -3.22
N LEU A 35 12.72 15.05 -4.11
CA LEU A 35 12.74 14.77 -5.56
C LEU A 35 14.00 15.26 -6.28
N GLN A 36 14.88 16.02 -5.63
CA GLN A 36 16.23 16.25 -6.13
C GLN A 36 17.17 15.05 -5.90
N GLN A 37 16.81 14.13 -5.01
CA GLN A 37 17.60 12.93 -4.74
C GLN A 37 17.24 11.85 -5.75
N LEU A 38 18.25 11.16 -6.31
CA LEU A 38 18.04 10.03 -7.24
C LEU A 38 17.23 8.88 -6.61
N GLN A 39 17.14 8.83 -5.28
CA GLN A 39 16.36 7.85 -4.56
C GLN A 39 14.86 7.94 -4.88
N TYR A 40 14.35 9.15 -5.09
CA TYR A 40 12.91 9.40 -5.21
C TYR A 40 12.52 9.79 -6.63
N ILE A 41 11.56 9.08 -7.21
CA ILE A 41 11.06 9.32 -8.56
C ILE A 41 9.59 9.69 -8.46
N LYS A 42 9.20 10.88 -8.92
CA LYS A 42 7.80 11.29 -8.95
C LYS A 42 7.01 10.40 -9.91
N ILE A 43 5.89 9.85 -9.44
CA ILE A 43 4.95 9.09 -10.27
C ILE A 43 3.85 10.04 -10.73
N ASP A 44 3.16 10.66 -9.77
CA ASP A 44 2.14 11.66 -9.97
C ASP A 44 2.16 12.66 -8.80
N ASP A 45 1.13 13.49 -8.64
CA ASP A 45 1.07 14.49 -7.58
C ASP A 45 0.88 13.91 -6.15
N HIS A 46 0.66 12.60 -6.00
CA HIS A 46 0.44 11.94 -4.70
C HIS A 46 1.48 10.86 -4.41
N TYR A 47 1.95 10.16 -5.45
CA TYR A 47 2.84 9.02 -5.31
C TYR A 47 4.23 9.30 -5.85
N ILE A 48 5.21 8.73 -5.16
CA ILE A 48 6.61 8.64 -5.60
C ILE A 48 7.07 7.18 -5.51
N LEU A 49 8.12 6.82 -6.22
CA LEU A 49 8.91 5.63 -5.91
C LEU A 49 10.05 6.01 -4.98
N ASN A 50 10.27 5.19 -3.95
CA ASN A 50 11.48 5.16 -3.16
C ASN A 50 12.33 3.96 -3.60
N THR A 51 13.39 4.20 -4.36
CA THR A 51 14.27 3.11 -4.87
C THR A 51 15.13 2.45 -3.79
N GLN A 52 15.17 3.04 -2.59
CA GLN A 52 15.84 2.49 -1.41
C GLN A 52 14.84 2.18 -0.28
N TYR A 53 13.64 1.75 -0.64
CA TYR A 53 12.61 1.35 0.32
C TYR A 53 13.11 0.23 1.24
N THR A 54 12.61 0.21 2.48
CA THR A 54 12.88 -0.91 3.41
C THR A 54 11.92 -2.06 3.11
N PRO A 55 12.38 -3.28 2.77
CA PRO A 55 11.51 -4.43 2.53
C PRO A 55 10.77 -4.88 3.80
N ILE A 56 9.67 -5.63 3.64
CA ILE A 56 9.05 -6.35 4.76
C ILE A 56 9.89 -7.60 5.04
N ALA A 57 10.55 -7.64 6.20
CA ALA A 57 11.55 -8.67 6.50
C ALA A 57 10.96 -10.06 6.76
N ASN A 58 9.81 -10.13 7.44
CA ASN A 58 9.18 -11.40 7.81
C ASN A 58 7.72 -11.44 7.33
N LEU A 59 7.46 -12.17 6.24
CA LEU A 59 6.11 -12.35 5.69
C LEU A 59 5.25 -13.34 6.49
N ASP A 60 5.86 -14.19 7.31
CA ASP A 60 5.15 -15.11 8.21
C ASP A 60 4.81 -14.45 9.56
N ASP A 61 4.96 -13.12 9.66
CA ASP A 61 4.57 -12.37 10.84
C ASP A 61 3.05 -12.46 11.09
N PHE A 62 2.67 -12.56 12.37
CA PHE A 62 1.26 -12.71 12.74
C PHE A 62 0.43 -11.48 12.32
N GLY A 63 1.01 -10.29 12.36
CA GLY A 63 0.38 -9.05 11.92
C GLY A 63 0.02 -9.09 10.44
N ILE A 64 0.89 -9.62 9.58
CA ILE A 64 0.62 -9.76 8.15
C ILE A 64 -0.53 -10.74 7.90
N THR A 65 -0.52 -11.89 8.56
CA THR A 65 -1.58 -12.89 8.40
C THR A 65 -2.93 -12.39 8.93
N LEU A 66 -2.93 -11.60 10.01
CA LEU A 66 -4.13 -10.96 10.54
C LEU A 66 -4.70 -9.93 9.55
N LYS A 67 -3.83 -9.16 8.88
CA LYS A 67 -4.25 -8.19 7.86
C LYS A 67 -4.82 -8.86 6.64
N LEU A 68 -4.22 -9.96 6.21
CA LEU A 68 -4.78 -10.78 5.15
C LEU A 68 -6.17 -11.33 5.53
N GLN A 69 -6.37 -11.84 6.75
CA GLN A 69 -7.72 -12.26 7.20
C GLN A 69 -8.74 -11.12 7.18
N ASN A 70 -8.33 -9.92 7.60
CA ASN A 70 -9.21 -8.74 7.52
C ASN A 70 -9.57 -8.38 6.07
N ALA A 71 -8.62 -8.49 5.13
CA ALA A 71 -8.90 -8.29 3.71
C ALA A 71 -9.80 -9.40 3.11
N LEU A 72 -9.80 -10.60 3.68
CA LEU A 72 -10.70 -11.67 3.27
C LEU A 72 -12.17 -11.38 3.67
N ASN A 73 -12.41 -10.70 4.81
CA ASN A 73 -13.76 -10.31 5.25
C ASN A 73 -14.52 -9.44 4.24
N GLY A 74 -13.81 -8.66 3.39
CA GLY A 74 -14.43 -7.84 2.34
C GLY A 74 -14.62 -8.53 0.98
N SER A 75 -14.17 -9.79 0.87
CA SER A 75 -13.91 -10.47 -0.41
C SER A 75 -14.66 -11.78 -0.59
N ASP A 76 -15.11 -12.37 0.52
CA ASP A 76 -15.80 -13.65 0.63
C ASP A 76 -16.89 -13.85 -0.45
N LYS A 77 -17.78 -12.87 -0.65
CA LYS A 77 -18.90 -12.94 -1.60
C LYS A 77 -18.48 -13.02 -3.06
N ARG A 78 -17.28 -12.52 -3.41
CA ARG A 78 -16.78 -12.43 -4.79
C ARG A 78 -15.85 -13.58 -5.15
N LEU A 79 -15.21 -14.20 -4.15
CA LEU A 79 -14.22 -15.26 -4.34
C LEU A 79 -14.59 -16.51 -3.54
N PRO A 80 -15.53 -17.34 -4.05
CA PRO A 80 -16.01 -18.51 -3.32
C PRO A 80 -14.93 -19.51 -2.91
N ALA A 81 -13.81 -19.54 -3.64
CA ALA A 81 -12.67 -20.38 -3.31
C ALA A 81 -12.08 -20.07 -1.94
N LEU A 82 -12.24 -18.84 -1.45
CA LEU A 82 -11.69 -18.29 -0.20
C LEU A 82 -12.67 -18.34 0.99
N TYR A 83 -13.89 -18.87 0.81
CA TYR A 83 -14.88 -18.95 1.88
C TYR A 83 -14.35 -19.67 3.12
N GLY A 84 -14.65 -19.11 4.30
CA GLY A 84 -14.26 -19.67 5.60
C GLY A 84 -12.83 -19.32 6.03
N LEU A 85 -12.02 -18.68 5.18
CA LEU A 85 -10.65 -18.29 5.55
C LEU A 85 -10.63 -17.08 6.50
N ALA A 86 -11.58 -16.16 6.35
CA ALA A 86 -11.64 -14.95 7.17
C ALA A 86 -12.07 -15.26 8.61
N GLU A 87 -12.94 -16.25 8.78
CA GLU A 87 -13.48 -16.72 10.06
C GLU A 87 -12.64 -17.82 10.71
N MET A 88 -11.59 -18.29 10.01
CA MET A 88 -10.66 -19.28 10.54
C MET A 88 -9.95 -18.72 11.76
N ASP A 89 -9.75 -19.57 12.78
CA ASP A 89 -8.88 -19.25 13.91
C ASP A 89 -7.54 -18.67 13.42
N ALA A 90 -7.13 -17.54 13.99
CA ALA A 90 -6.00 -16.76 13.48
C ALA A 90 -4.67 -17.54 13.53
N GLN A 91 -4.48 -18.40 14.53
CA GLN A 91 -3.28 -19.23 14.62
C GLN A 91 -3.29 -20.31 13.54
N LYS A 92 -4.42 -21.00 13.34
CA LYS A 92 -4.57 -21.97 12.24
C LYS A 92 -4.38 -21.33 10.88
N PHE A 93 -4.90 -20.11 10.69
CA PHE A 93 -4.75 -19.37 9.45
C PHE A 93 -3.29 -18.99 9.18
N LYS A 94 -2.57 -18.52 10.20
CA LYS A 94 -1.14 -18.25 10.10
C LYS A 94 -0.37 -19.50 9.68
N ASP A 95 -0.63 -20.63 10.33
CA ASP A 95 0.04 -21.89 10.00
C ASP A 95 -0.31 -22.36 8.57
N LEU A 96 -1.55 -22.15 8.13
CA LEU A 96 -1.98 -22.42 6.76
C LEU A 96 -1.23 -21.58 5.72
N MET A 97 -0.95 -20.31 6.03
CA MET A 97 -0.31 -19.35 5.12
C MET A 97 1.22 -19.36 5.16
N ARG A 98 1.82 -20.06 6.11
CA ARG A 98 3.27 -20.14 6.29
C ARG A 98 3.98 -20.53 5.00
N GLY A 99 4.91 -19.68 4.55
CA GLY A 99 5.69 -19.89 3.32
C GLY A 99 4.88 -19.77 2.02
N LYS A 100 3.63 -19.29 2.07
CA LYS A 100 2.75 -19.11 0.89
C LYS A 100 2.56 -17.64 0.50
N ILE A 101 3.18 -16.72 1.23
CA ILE A 101 3.04 -15.27 1.03
C ILE A 101 4.24 -14.73 0.27
N LYS A 102 3.98 -13.80 -0.65
CA LYS A 102 4.94 -12.97 -1.37
C LYS A 102 4.59 -11.51 -1.18
N CYS A 103 5.58 -10.65 -1.37
CA CYS A 103 5.43 -9.22 -1.24
C CYS A 103 6.18 -8.51 -2.38
N GLU A 104 5.55 -7.47 -2.89
CA GLU A 104 6.11 -6.54 -3.86
C GLU A 104 5.94 -5.13 -3.30
N TYR A 105 6.99 -4.31 -3.41
CA TYR A 105 6.86 -2.88 -3.15
C TYR A 105 6.21 -2.18 -4.35
N LEU A 106 5.26 -1.29 -4.09
CA LEU A 106 4.52 -0.57 -5.12
C LEU A 106 5.03 0.85 -5.27
N ARG A 107 4.87 1.67 -4.22
CA ARG A 107 5.04 3.14 -4.25
C ARG A 107 5.02 3.71 -2.84
N THR A 108 5.26 5.00 -2.69
CA THR A 108 5.24 5.73 -1.42
C THR A 108 4.39 6.98 -1.53
N THR A 109 3.70 7.34 -0.45
CA THR A 109 3.03 8.64 -0.28
C THR A 109 3.66 9.42 0.87
N PHE A 110 3.36 10.71 0.89
CA PHE A 110 3.76 11.59 1.97
C PHE A 110 2.80 11.50 3.15
N ASP A 111 3.36 11.49 4.34
CA ASP A 111 2.60 11.65 5.56
C ASP A 111 2.01 13.06 5.65
N ALA A 112 0.72 13.12 5.96
CA ALA A 112 -0.07 14.35 5.93
C ALA A 112 0.38 15.40 6.97
N GLU A 113 0.96 14.96 8.10
CA GLU A 113 1.38 15.85 9.18
C GLU A 113 2.83 16.29 9.02
N THR A 114 3.72 15.35 8.68
CA THR A 114 5.17 15.58 8.64
C THR A 114 5.69 15.92 7.25
N LEU A 115 4.89 15.70 6.20
CA LEU A 115 5.27 15.89 4.79
C LEU A 115 6.51 15.09 4.40
N LYS A 116 6.74 13.95 5.05
CA LYS A 116 7.84 13.02 4.74
C LYS A 116 7.31 11.82 3.93
N PRO A 117 8.09 11.28 2.99
CA PRO A 117 7.67 10.14 2.17
C PRO A 117 7.86 8.82 2.93
N VAL A 118 6.95 8.52 3.86
CA VAL A 118 7.11 7.41 4.81
C VAL A 118 6.00 6.36 4.75
N ASN A 119 4.96 6.60 3.94
CA ASN A 119 3.82 5.71 3.82
C ASN A 119 4.00 4.83 2.58
N ASP A 120 4.60 3.66 2.78
CA ASP A 120 4.95 2.73 1.70
C ASP A 120 3.81 1.77 1.38
N TYR A 121 3.53 1.57 0.11
CA TYR A 121 2.51 0.64 -0.37
C TYR A 121 3.19 -0.64 -0.85
N PHE A 122 2.59 -1.76 -0.49
CA PHE A 122 3.03 -3.10 -0.86
C PHE A 122 1.85 -3.89 -1.43
N LEU A 123 2.12 -4.75 -2.40
CA LEU A 123 1.20 -5.78 -2.86
C LEU A 123 1.57 -7.07 -2.16
N ILE A 124 0.68 -7.56 -1.29
CA ILE A 124 0.84 -8.85 -0.64
C ILE A 124 0.07 -9.88 -1.47
N SER A 125 0.78 -10.92 -1.92
CA SER A 125 0.19 -12.02 -2.67
C SER A 125 0.30 -13.32 -1.88
N PHE A 126 -0.70 -14.18 -1.97
CA PHE A 126 -0.68 -15.49 -1.30
C PHE A 126 -1.28 -16.58 -2.19
N THR A 127 -0.86 -17.82 -1.98
CA THR A 127 -1.42 -18.98 -2.70
C THR A 127 -2.36 -19.79 -1.83
N TYR A 128 -3.53 -20.14 -2.39
CA TYR A 128 -4.50 -21.02 -1.77
C TYR A 128 -5.21 -21.87 -2.83
N LYS A 129 -5.26 -23.20 -2.62
CA LYS A 129 -5.81 -24.17 -3.60
C LYS A 129 -5.23 -23.95 -5.00
N ASP A 130 -3.90 -23.81 -5.08
CA ASP A 130 -3.11 -23.63 -6.30
C ASP A 130 -3.42 -22.36 -7.12
N LYS A 131 -4.16 -21.42 -6.53
CA LYS A 131 -4.41 -20.10 -7.11
C LYS A 131 -3.74 -19.00 -6.30
N TRP A 132 -3.23 -18.00 -7.01
CA TRP A 132 -2.67 -16.81 -6.39
C TRP A 132 -3.72 -15.71 -6.26
N TYR A 133 -3.69 -15.04 -5.12
CA TYR A 133 -4.54 -13.91 -4.79
C TYR A 133 -3.66 -12.78 -4.26
N GLU A 134 -4.15 -11.55 -4.31
CA GLU A 134 -3.40 -10.37 -3.88
C GLU A 134 -4.27 -9.29 -3.25
N PHE A 135 -3.68 -8.47 -2.41
CA PHE A 135 -4.29 -7.26 -1.87
C PHE A 135 -3.23 -6.18 -1.62
N GLU A 136 -3.62 -4.92 -1.73
CA GLU A 136 -2.73 -3.78 -1.44
C GLU A 136 -2.75 -3.45 0.06
N THR A 137 -1.58 -3.18 0.61
CA THR A 137 -1.40 -2.72 1.98
C THR A 137 -0.48 -1.51 2.03
N GLU A 138 -0.74 -0.61 2.96
CA GLU A 138 0.09 0.54 3.27
C GLU A 138 0.81 0.31 4.61
N ARG A 139 2.11 0.51 4.65
CA ARG A 139 2.91 0.56 5.86
C ARG A 139 2.95 1.99 6.38
N LYS A 140 2.42 2.20 7.58
CA LYS A 140 2.53 3.46 8.32
C LYS A 140 3.50 3.35 9.48
N ILE A 141 4.15 4.44 9.84
CA ILE A 141 4.94 4.53 11.06
C ILE A 141 4.02 4.33 12.27
N SER A 142 4.44 3.49 13.21
CA SER A 142 3.73 3.20 14.44
C SER A 142 4.67 3.37 15.63
N LYS A 143 4.22 4.11 16.65
CA LYS A 143 4.94 4.27 17.91
C LYS A 143 4.72 3.10 18.88
N THR A 144 3.82 2.19 18.55
CA THR A 144 3.33 1.13 19.46
C THR A 144 3.64 -0.28 18.97
N SER A 145 4.31 -0.43 17.83
CA SER A 145 4.75 -1.73 17.33
C SER A 145 6.25 -1.90 17.51
N ASP A 146 6.68 -3.12 17.79
CA ASP A 146 8.08 -3.43 18.09
C ASP A 146 9.02 -3.18 16.91
N ASP A 147 8.51 -3.25 15.68
CA ASP A 147 9.23 -2.97 14.43
C ASP A 147 9.11 -1.50 13.97
N GLY A 148 8.35 -0.67 14.71
CA GLY A 148 8.13 0.74 14.40
C GLY A 148 7.13 1.00 13.27
N TYR A 149 6.46 -0.03 12.74
CA TYR A 149 5.48 0.11 11.67
C TYR A 149 4.20 -0.69 11.88
N PHE A 150 3.14 -0.31 11.19
CA PHE A 150 1.88 -1.02 11.15
C PHE A 150 1.37 -1.08 9.71
N LEU A 151 0.74 -2.19 9.34
CA LEU A 151 0.12 -2.37 8.04
C LEU A 151 -1.37 -1.99 8.07
N TRP A 152 -1.76 -1.07 7.19
CA TRP A 152 -3.13 -0.67 6.88
C TRP A 152 -3.57 -1.31 5.56
N ALA A 153 -4.84 -1.65 5.40
CA ALA A 153 -5.41 -2.08 4.12
C ALA A 153 -6.51 -1.10 3.74
N PHE A 154 -6.44 -0.50 2.55
CA PHE A 154 -7.30 0.63 2.15
C PHE A 154 -8.71 0.20 1.74
N ASP A 155 -8.86 -1.01 1.19
CA ASP A 155 -10.13 -1.53 0.67
C ASP A 155 -10.56 -2.84 1.34
N ASN A 156 -9.70 -3.41 2.20
CA ASN A 156 -9.84 -4.77 2.74
C ASN A 156 -10.35 -5.75 1.69
N THR A 157 -9.85 -5.66 0.45
CA THR A 157 -10.32 -6.48 -0.66
C THR A 157 -9.17 -7.26 -1.27
N VAL A 158 -9.37 -8.57 -1.35
CA VAL A 158 -8.52 -9.54 -2.03
C VAL A 158 -9.06 -9.71 -3.45
N HIS A 159 -8.12 -9.76 -4.39
CA HIS A 159 -8.36 -10.03 -5.80
C HIS A 159 -7.61 -11.28 -6.26
N GLU A 160 -7.99 -11.85 -7.40
CA GLU A 160 -7.11 -12.82 -8.07
C GLU A 160 -5.82 -12.12 -8.52
N ALA A 161 -4.70 -12.83 -8.48
CA ALA A 161 -3.39 -12.24 -8.77
C ALA A 161 -3.31 -11.64 -10.18
N GLY A 162 -2.64 -10.49 -10.28
CA GLY A 162 -2.54 -9.69 -11.50
C GLY A 162 -3.62 -8.62 -11.62
N TYR A 163 -4.62 -8.55 -10.73
CA TYR A 163 -5.63 -7.50 -10.73
C TYR A 163 -5.00 -6.10 -10.62
N TRP A 164 -4.08 -5.88 -9.69
CA TRP A 164 -3.50 -4.57 -9.43
C TRP A 164 -2.78 -4.02 -10.66
N HIS A 165 -1.99 -4.87 -11.32
CA HIS A 165 -1.18 -4.50 -12.50
C HIS A 165 -1.98 -4.41 -13.80
N ASN A 166 -3.21 -4.96 -13.85
CA ASN A 166 -4.05 -5.00 -15.06
C ASN A 166 -5.34 -4.17 -14.94
N THR A 167 -5.60 -3.53 -13.80
CA THR A 167 -6.71 -2.59 -13.65
C THR A 167 -6.48 -1.39 -14.58
N ASP A 168 -7.53 -0.81 -15.17
CA ASP A 168 -7.42 0.34 -16.08
C ASP A 168 -7.92 1.65 -15.42
N PRO A 169 -7.10 2.70 -15.31
CA PRO A 169 -5.67 2.73 -15.64
C PRO A 169 -4.82 1.98 -14.61
N ALA A 170 -3.82 1.25 -15.09
CA ALA A 170 -2.88 0.56 -14.22
C ALA A 170 -1.98 1.60 -13.57
N ALA A 171 -1.89 1.56 -12.24
CA ALA A 171 -1.01 2.46 -11.55
C ALA A 171 0.45 2.05 -11.76
N TYR A 172 1.34 3.05 -11.82
CA TYR A 172 2.77 2.79 -11.96
C TYR A 172 3.37 2.30 -10.63
N SER A 173 4.23 1.28 -10.72
CA SER A 173 4.86 0.63 -9.57
C SER A 173 6.37 0.49 -9.73
N TYR A 174 7.03 0.04 -8.67
CA TYR A 174 8.44 -0.32 -8.69
C TYR A 174 8.78 -1.41 -9.73
N ARG A 175 7.88 -2.37 -9.98
CA ARG A 175 8.06 -3.38 -11.03
C ARG A 175 8.12 -2.75 -12.43
N ASP A 176 7.33 -1.71 -12.68
CA ASP A 176 7.38 -0.98 -13.96
C ASP A 176 8.72 -0.26 -14.14
N TYR A 177 9.21 0.37 -13.08
CA TYR A 177 10.54 0.97 -13.03
C TYR A 177 11.66 -0.04 -13.29
N GLN A 178 11.63 -1.20 -12.63
CA GLN A 178 12.60 -2.28 -12.85
C GLN A 178 12.58 -2.80 -14.29
N ASN A 179 11.42 -2.75 -14.95
CA ASN A 179 11.26 -3.12 -16.36
C ASN A 179 11.58 -1.98 -17.34
N GLY A 180 12.05 -0.83 -16.85
CA GLY A 180 12.43 0.32 -17.70
C GLY A 180 11.25 1.03 -18.35
N LYS A 181 10.03 0.86 -17.84
CA LYS A 181 8.87 1.64 -18.32
C LYS A 181 9.02 3.09 -17.86
N ALA A 182 8.56 4.04 -18.68
CA ALA A 182 8.49 5.43 -18.27
C ALA A 182 7.25 5.68 -17.40
N VAL A 183 7.38 6.61 -16.45
CA VAL A 183 6.23 7.22 -15.76
C VAL A 183 5.38 7.93 -16.83
N LYS A 184 4.06 7.70 -16.80
CA LYS A 184 3.10 8.24 -17.76
C LYS A 184 2.55 9.58 -17.34
#